data_AF-A0A560EUF2-F1
#
_entry.id   AF-A0A560EUF2-F1
#
_cell.length_a   1.000
_cell.length_b   1.000
_cell.length_c   1.000
_cell.angle_alpha   90.00
_cell.angle_beta   90.00
_cell.angle_gamma   90.00
#
_symmetry.space_group_name_H-M   'P 1'
#
loop_
_entity.id
_entity.type
_entity.pdbx_description
1 polymer ?
#
loop_
_entity_poly.entity_id
_entity_poly.type
_entity_poly.pdbx_seq_one_letter_code
_entity_poly.pdbx_strand_id
1 'polypeptide(L)'
;MTRKIVFIGNCQTNNIHRLFAEQVALSTGDEVHFVPCFVGLSEKSEAALVDADIIVSQMLDSVQAVNLDMLMRDNKIDSAAQIIEFPLVSGRFLWPYACAMHVLNHHLPYYYQGPFPEEYGDSYLNKKILQESELSKISDEYQRLDVAERMNLDRLYEIYIDSLKRKDEKAGFSCAEYIGKNLRKERLFKTATGLARPLYLHLASELFEKLGVERALIERVSSNCWSPPVAHIESPIHPSVARHFKMDFLNEDSRYLYFTGERMTFREYVDRYLKYEYNDPLFRGMYGGDWDSSSKSGRQRRIAQIRIGVQSSSVPSAWASYELASLLLAQGEKSLALDSAHNALRIEPTNVHYRVMLANTLCVNAQAENALALLREGIGQWPGVALLWHVLANVLKSIGQQDQAVQAAAKAYEIEPHNKALLRDHPAVAEPGHLEIAAQYH
;
A
#
# COMPACT_ATOMS: atom_id res chain seq x y z
N MET A 1 -2.47 -20.65 -22.25
CA MET A 1 -2.08 -21.68 -21.26
C MET A 1 -1.86 -20.95 -19.95
N THR A 2 -2.40 -21.47 -18.86
CA THR A 2 -2.11 -20.97 -17.50
C THR A 2 -0.64 -21.24 -17.18
N ARG A 3 0.12 -20.19 -16.83
CA ARG A 3 1.52 -20.31 -16.39
C ARG A 3 1.57 -20.33 -14.87
N LYS A 4 2.54 -21.06 -14.31
CA LYS A 4 2.84 -21.10 -12.88
C LYS A 4 4.06 -20.23 -12.60
N ILE A 5 3.84 -19.13 -11.87
CA ILE A 5 4.85 -18.10 -11.63
C ILE A 5 5.16 -18.01 -10.14
N VAL A 6 6.43 -18.21 -9.77
CA VAL A 6 6.89 -18.10 -8.38
C VAL A 6 7.70 -16.83 -8.17
N PHE A 7 7.28 -16.01 -7.22
CA PHE A 7 7.96 -14.78 -6.82
C PHE A 7 8.76 -15.02 -5.54
N ILE A 8 10.08 -14.82 -5.60
CA ILE A 8 11.02 -15.03 -4.49
C ILE A 8 11.63 -13.70 -4.06
N GLY A 9 11.46 -13.32 -2.79
CA GLY A 9 12.12 -12.14 -2.25
C GLY A 9 11.52 -11.63 -0.95
N ASN A 10 11.76 -10.34 -0.67
CA ASN A 10 11.32 -9.67 0.55
C ASN A 10 9.89 -9.10 0.44
N CYS A 11 9.53 -8.19 1.34
CA CYS A 11 8.24 -7.49 1.32
C CYS A 11 7.95 -6.80 -0.02
N GLN A 12 8.91 -6.12 -0.65
CA GLN A 12 8.75 -5.48 -1.97
C GLN A 12 8.29 -6.50 -3.03
N THR A 13 8.87 -7.71 -3.02
CA THR A 13 8.46 -8.81 -3.90
C THR A 13 7.04 -9.27 -3.61
N ASN A 14 6.68 -9.48 -2.33
CA ASN A 14 5.33 -9.86 -1.94
C ASN A 14 4.28 -8.86 -2.44
N ASN A 15 4.59 -7.57 -2.40
CA ASN A 15 3.68 -6.52 -2.84
C ASN A 15 3.45 -6.53 -4.34
N ILE A 16 4.51 -6.69 -5.13
CA ILE A 16 4.39 -6.82 -6.59
C ILE A 16 3.66 -8.11 -6.96
N HIS A 17 3.96 -9.22 -6.28
CA HIS A 17 3.23 -10.48 -6.42
C HIS A 17 1.74 -10.30 -6.16
N ARG A 18 1.36 -9.61 -5.07
CA ARG A 18 -0.06 -9.34 -4.76
C ARG A 18 -0.72 -8.49 -5.83
N LEU A 19 -0.05 -7.43 -6.31
CA LEU A 19 -0.57 -6.64 -7.43
C LEU A 19 -0.78 -7.50 -8.68
N PHE A 20 0.18 -8.36 -9.02
CA PHE A 20 0.06 -9.27 -10.15
C PHE A 20 -1.12 -10.22 -9.95
N ALA A 21 -1.23 -10.86 -8.78
CA ALA A 21 -2.31 -11.79 -8.44
C ALA A 21 -3.70 -11.12 -8.54
N GLU A 22 -3.82 -9.90 -8.03
CA GLU A 22 -5.08 -9.18 -7.88
C GLU A 22 -5.51 -8.47 -9.17
N GLN A 23 -4.60 -8.19 -10.11
CA GLN A 23 -4.90 -7.32 -11.26
C GLN A 23 -4.46 -7.88 -12.63
N VAL A 24 -3.47 -8.78 -12.66
CA VAL A 24 -2.93 -9.35 -13.91
C VAL A 24 -3.39 -10.81 -14.07
N ALA A 25 -3.18 -11.63 -13.05
CA ALA A 25 -3.52 -13.05 -13.06
C ALA A 25 -5.02 -13.31 -13.31
N LEU A 26 -5.89 -12.38 -12.90
CA LEU A 26 -7.33 -12.46 -13.20
C LEU A 26 -7.64 -12.39 -14.70
N SER A 27 -6.81 -11.69 -15.48
CA SER A 27 -6.98 -11.57 -16.94
C SER A 27 -6.18 -12.61 -17.72
N THR A 28 -4.99 -12.99 -17.23
CA THR A 28 -4.12 -13.96 -17.92
C THR A 28 -4.44 -15.42 -17.56
N GLY A 29 -5.11 -15.64 -16.43
CA GLY A 29 -5.34 -16.98 -15.86
C GLY A 29 -4.08 -17.61 -15.26
N ASP A 30 -3.04 -16.83 -14.98
CA ASP A 30 -1.80 -17.31 -14.37
C ASP A 30 -2.01 -17.74 -12.90
N GLU A 31 -1.30 -18.79 -12.49
CA GLU A 31 -1.20 -19.21 -11.10
C GLU A 31 0.07 -18.63 -10.50
N VAL A 32 -0.06 -17.93 -9.37
CA VAL A 32 1.06 -17.23 -8.74
C VAL A 32 1.27 -17.65 -7.29
N HIS A 33 2.55 -17.78 -6.91
CA HIS A 33 2.96 -18.13 -5.56
C HIS A 33 4.08 -17.21 -5.06
N PHE A 34 4.04 -16.84 -3.79
CA PHE A 34 5.09 -16.05 -3.14
C PHE A 34 5.93 -16.90 -2.18
N VAL A 35 7.25 -16.79 -2.29
CA VAL A 35 8.24 -17.44 -1.41
C VAL A 35 9.05 -16.35 -0.71
N PRO A 36 8.89 -16.18 0.62
CA PRO A 36 9.71 -15.25 1.39
C PRO A 36 11.17 -15.71 1.44
N CYS A 37 12.11 -14.79 1.20
CA CYS A 37 13.54 -15.15 1.14
C CYS A 37 14.22 -15.30 2.50
N PHE A 38 13.65 -14.73 3.57
CA PHE A 38 14.28 -14.60 4.89
C PHE A 38 13.96 -15.74 5.86
N VAL A 39 13.02 -16.62 5.50
CA VAL A 39 12.72 -17.84 6.27
C VAL A 39 13.11 -19.07 5.46
N GLY A 40 13.28 -20.21 6.15
CA GLY A 40 13.52 -21.48 5.47
C GLY A 40 12.39 -21.88 4.52
N LEU A 41 12.72 -22.71 3.53
CA LEU A 41 11.78 -23.15 2.52
C LEU A 41 10.69 -24.05 3.13
N SER A 42 9.42 -23.70 2.92
CA SER A 42 8.29 -24.54 3.33
C SER A 42 8.00 -25.62 2.29
N GLU A 43 7.38 -26.74 2.69
CA GLU A 43 6.98 -27.82 1.75
C GLU A 43 6.10 -27.28 0.61
N LYS A 44 5.19 -26.34 0.92
CA LYS A 44 4.33 -25.70 -0.08
C LYS A 44 5.15 -24.86 -1.08
N SER A 45 6.12 -24.10 -0.58
CA SER A 45 7.00 -23.27 -1.41
C SER A 45 7.89 -24.13 -2.29
N GLU A 46 8.38 -25.25 -1.75
CA GLU A 46 9.18 -26.22 -2.51
C GLU A 46 8.37 -26.84 -3.64
N ALA A 47 7.16 -27.33 -3.36
CA ALA A 47 6.28 -27.88 -4.38
C ALA A 47 5.96 -26.88 -5.49
N ALA A 48 5.74 -25.60 -5.15
CA ALA A 48 5.51 -24.54 -6.12
C ALA A 48 6.73 -24.25 -7.00
N LEU A 49 7.95 -24.34 -6.46
CA LEU A 49 9.20 -24.08 -7.19
C LEU A 49 9.54 -25.18 -8.20
N VAL A 50 9.29 -26.44 -7.84
CA VAL A 50 9.54 -27.60 -8.72
C VAL A 50 8.65 -27.56 -9.97
N ASP A 51 7.43 -27.02 -9.82
CA ASP A 51 6.40 -26.98 -10.86
C ASP A 51 6.28 -25.59 -11.52
N ALA A 52 7.25 -24.70 -11.29
CA ALA A 52 7.22 -23.34 -11.81
C ALA A 52 7.64 -23.27 -13.28
N ASP A 53 6.84 -22.61 -14.11
CA ASP A 53 7.23 -22.24 -15.48
C ASP A 53 8.17 -21.02 -15.47
N ILE A 54 7.93 -20.09 -14.54
CA ILE A 54 8.67 -18.83 -14.41
C ILE A 54 9.00 -18.57 -12.95
N ILE A 55 10.25 -18.18 -12.68
CA ILE A 55 10.72 -17.75 -11.38
C ILE A 55 11.14 -16.30 -11.45
N VAL A 56 10.44 -15.45 -10.69
CA VAL A 56 10.78 -14.05 -10.49
C VAL A 56 11.60 -13.93 -9.21
N SER A 57 12.85 -13.49 -9.31
CA SER A 57 13.77 -13.41 -8.17
C SER A 57 14.29 -12.00 -7.93
N GLN A 58 14.23 -11.55 -6.68
CA GLN A 58 14.74 -10.23 -6.30
C GLN A 58 16.26 -10.25 -6.06
N MET A 59 16.98 -9.31 -6.68
CA MET A 59 18.40 -9.09 -6.44
C MET A 59 18.63 -8.30 -5.15
N LEU A 60 19.00 -9.01 -4.08
CA LEU A 60 19.25 -8.45 -2.75
C LEU A 60 20.75 -8.20 -2.51
N ASP A 61 21.06 -7.24 -1.63
CA ASP A 61 22.44 -6.87 -1.29
C ASP A 61 23.12 -7.84 -0.31
N SER A 62 22.35 -8.76 0.30
CA SER A 62 22.84 -9.76 1.23
C SER A 62 22.29 -11.15 0.93
N VAL A 63 23.11 -12.17 1.18
CA VAL A 63 22.71 -13.58 1.02
C VAL A 63 21.55 -13.89 1.96
N GLN A 64 20.49 -14.45 1.40
CA GLN A 64 19.27 -14.81 2.12
C GLN A 64 19.16 -16.32 2.34
N ALA A 65 18.28 -16.72 3.26
CA ALA A 65 18.00 -18.13 3.56
C ALA A 65 17.49 -18.90 2.34
N VAL A 66 16.71 -18.26 1.47
CA VAL A 66 16.32 -18.78 0.16
C VAL A 66 16.85 -17.84 -0.92
N ASN A 67 17.70 -18.36 -1.80
CA ASN A 67 18.29 -17.66 -2.93
C ASN A 67 18.48 -18.61 -4.12
N LEU A 68 18.63 -18.06 -5.34
CA LEU A 68 18.70 -18.85 -6.57
C LEU A 68 19.87 -19.84 -6.57
N ASP A 69 21.07 -19.43 -6.12
CA ASP A 69 22.25 -20.30 -6.12
C ASP A 69 22.02 -21.56 -5.26
N MET A 70 21.41 -21.39 -4.07
CA MET A 70 21.01 -22.50 -3.21
C MET A 70 19.98 -23.40 -3.90
N LEU A 71 18.92 -22.80 -4.46
CA LEU A 71 17.83 -23.56 -5.07
C LEU A 71 18.29 -24.37 -6.29
N MET A 72 19.20 -23.82 -7.09
CA MET A 72 19.80 -24.51 -8.23
C MET A 72 20.73 -25.63 -7.77
N ARG A 73 21.60 -25.37 -6.79
CA ARG A 73 22.51 -26.39 -6.24
C ARG A 73 21.78 -27.58 -5.64
N ASP A 74 20.66 -27.32 -4.97
CA ASP A 74 19.89 -28.33 -4.24
C ASP A 74 18.77 -28.95 -5.11
N ASN A 75 18.78 -28.71 -6.43
CA ASN A 75 17.80 -29.20 -7.42
C ASN A 75 16.33 -28.92 -7.02
N LYS A 76 16.07 -27.72 -6.47
CA LYS A 76 14.74 -27.26 -6.04
C LYS A 76 13.99 -26.48 -7.11
N ILE A 77 14.62 -26.22 -8.24
CA ILE A 77 14.08 -25.52 -9.41
C ILE A 77 14.35 -26.39 -10.64
N ASP A 78 13.38 -26.48 -11.54
CA ASP A 78 13.59 -27.09 -12.86
C ASP A 78 14.51 -26.19 -13.72
N SER A 79 15.54 -26.79 -14.32
CA SER A 79 16.40 -26.13 -15.31
C SER A 79 15.67 -25.52 -16.51
N ALA A 80 14.45 -25.98 -16.81
CA ALA A 80 13.61 -25.43 -17.87
C ALA A 80 12.84 -24.16 -17.45
N ALA A 81 12.74 -23.87 -16.15
CA ALA A 81 12.02 -22.69 -15.67
C ALA A 81 12.71 -21.41 -16.12
N GLN A 82 11.92 -20.46 -16.67
CA GLN A 82 12.44 -19.15 -17.03
C GLN A 82 12.74 -18.33 -15.77
N ILE A 83 13.98 -17.85 -15.61
CA ILE A 83 14.34 -16.98 -14.48
C ILE A 83 14.32 -15.51 -14.92
N ILE A 84 13.58 -14.68 -14.18
CA ILE A 84 13.55 -13.23 -14.34
C ILE A 84 14.01 -12.59 -13.04
N GLU A 85 15.18 -11.96 -13.06
CA GLU A 85 15.66 -11.17 -11.93
C GLU A 85 15.13 -9.73 -11.98
N PHE A 86 14.92 -9.10 -10.83
CA PHE A 86 14.59 -7.67 -10.74
C PHE A 86 15.28 -6.99 -9.54
N PRO A 87 15.55 -5.68 -9.59
CA PRO A 87 16.37 -5.00 -8.58
C PRO A 87 15.63 -4.80 -7.26
N LEU A 88 16.35 -4.95 -6.13
CA LEU A 88 15.98 -4.30 -4.89
C LEU A 88 16.11 -2.78 -5.05
N VAL A 89 15.01 -2.07 -4.86
CA VAL A 89 14.98 -0.60 -4.87
C VAL A 89 14.72 -0.08 -3.46
N SER A 90 15.51 0.87 -2.96
CA SER A 90 15.40 1.44 -1.61
C SER A 90 15.69 2.95 -1.57
N GLY A 91 15.20 3.63 -0.54
CA GLY A 91 15.38 5.08 -0.35
C GLY A 91 16.32 5.44 0.79
N ARG A 92 17.15 4.51 1.28
CA ARG A 92 17.96 4.68 2.52
C ARG A 92 18.79 5.98 2.58
N PHE A 93 19.27 6.49 1.43
CA PHE A 93 20.02 7.74 1.36
C PHE A 93 19.22 8.99 1.81
N LEU A 94 17.88 8.92 1.83
CA LEU A 94 17.00 10.00 2.32
C LEU A 94 16.84 9.99 3.85
N TRP A 95 17.21 8.89 4.52
CA TRP A 95 17.08 8.75 5.97
C TRP A 95 18.38 8.22 6.58
N PRO A 96 19.42 9.05 6.67
CA PRO A 96 20.74 8.59 7.06
C PRO A 96 20.84 8.12 8.52
N TYR A 97 19.85 8.44 9.36
CA TYR A 97 19.75 7.99 10.75
C TYR A 97 18.75 6.84 10.97
N ALA A 98 18.02 6.41 9.94
CA ALA A 98 16.98 5.38 10.07
C ALA A 98 17.54 3.97 10.34
N CYS A 99 16.64 2.99 10.49
CA CYS A 99 16.95 1.59 10.80
C CYS A 99 17.58 1.41 12.20
N ALA A 100 17.04 2.11 13.20
CA ALA A 100 17.49 2.00 14.59
C ALA A 100 16.29 2.02 15.56
N MET A 101 15.87 0.85 16.03
CA MET A 101 14.69 0.68 16.89
C MET A 101 14.69 1.70 18.05
N HIS A 102 13.54 2.34 18.30
CA HIS A 102 13.41 3.31 19.39
C HIS A 102 13.79 2.67 20.74
N VAL A 103 14.51 3.40 21.60
CA VAL A 103 15.09 2.86 22.85
C VAL A 103 14.07 2.28 23.84
N LEU A 104 12.83 2.77 23.80
CA LEU A 104 11.69 2.27 24.58
C LEU A 104 10.74 1.32 23.81
N ASN A 105 11.03 1.03 22.53
CA ASN A 105 10.14 0.19 21.72
C ASN A 105 10.09 -1.23 22.28
N HIS A 106 8.89 -1.81 22.25
CA HIS A 106 8.66 -3.18 22.69
C HIS A 106 7.46 -3.78 21.95
N HIS A 107 7.40 -5.11 21.92
CA HIS A 107 6.28 -5.82 21.31
C HIS A 107 4.98 -5.51 22.07
N LEU A 108 3.94 -5.10 21.35
CA LEU A 108 2.59 -4.96 21.89
C LEU A 108 1.77 -6.23 21.60
N PRO A 109 0.84 -6.64 22.50
CA PRO A 109 0.03 -7.85 22.29
C PRO A 109 -0.77 -7.85 20.99
N TYR A 110 -1.15 -6.68 20.50
CA TYR A 110 -1.95 -6.45 19.29
C TYR A 110 -1.15 -5.87 18.12
N TYR A 111 0.11 -5.53 18.34
CA TYR A 111 0.98 -5.03 17.27
C TYR A 111 2.41 -5.42 17.56
N TYR A 112 2.81 -6.56 17.02
CA TYR A 112 4.08 -7.20 17.35
C TYR A 112 5.27 -6.26 17.16
N GLN A 113 5.32 -5.44 16.11
CA GLN A 113 6.49 -4.58 15.86
C GLN A 113 6.68 -3.46 16.90
N GLY A 114 5.64 -3.13 17.67
CA GLY A 114 5.61 -1.96 18.54
C GLY A 114 5.43 -0.65 17.76
N PRO A 115 5.23 0.49 18.44
CA PRO A 115 4.90 1.76 17.81
C PRO A 115 6.03 2.34 16.94
N PHE A 116 7.29 2.13 17.34
CA PHE A 116 8.46 2.68 16.66
C PHE A 116 9.51 1.56 16.41
N PRO A 117 9.22 0.64 15.47
CA PRO A 117 10.11 -0.47 15.16
C PRO A 117 11.37 0.00 14.43
N GLU A 118 12.32 -0.93 14.23
CA GLU A 118 13.62 -0.66 13.62
C GLU A 118 13.55 0.17 12.34
N GLU A 119 12.69 -0.19 11.39
CA GLU A 119 12.54 0.51 10.10
C GLU A 119 12.22 2.02 10.26
N TYR A 120 11.55 2.42 11.34
CA TYR A 120 11.03 3.79 11.56
C TYR A 120 11.73 4.52 12.70
N GLY A 121 12.65 3.84 13.37
CA GLY A 121 13.44 4.42 14.43
C GLY A 121 14.63 5.22 13.90
N ASP A 122 15.14 6.12 14.75
CA ASP A 122 16.14 7.12 14.41
C ASP A 122 17.29 7.08 15.42
N SER A 123 18.49 6.74 14.93
CA SER A 123 19.69 6.58 15.75
C SER A 123 20.18 7.89 16.36
N TYR A 124 19.97 9.04 15.71
CA TYR A 124 20.32 10.35 16.25
C TYR A 124 19.42 10.70 17.43
N LEU A 125 18.11 10.55 17.26
CA LEU A 125 17.13 10.80 18.32
C LEU A 125 17.32 9.83 19.49
N ASN A 126 17.55 8.54 19.21
CA ASN A 126 17.84 7.54 20.25
C ASN A 126 19.06 7.93 21.10
N LYS A 127 20.14 8.37 20.46
CA LYS A 127 21.34 8.83 21.17
C LYS A 127 21.01 10.03 22.06
N LYS A 128 20.22 10.99 21.57
CA LYS A 128 19.83 12.19 22.33
C LYS A 128 18.92 11.85 23.51
N ILE A 129 17.94 10.95 23.36
CA ILE A 129 17.08 10.47 24.44
C ILE A 129 17.90 9.87 25.60
N LEU A 130 19.00 9.16 25.27
CA LEU A 130 19.86 8.55 26.28
C LEU A 130 20.82 9.54 26.97
N GLN A 131 21.03 10.72 26.39
CA GLN A 131 22.05 11.69 26.85
C GLN A 131 21.47 12.95 27.48
N GLU A 132 20.25 13.36 27.11
CA GLU A 132 19.66 14.63 27.46
C GLU A 132 18.41 14.45 28.33
N SER A 133 18.23 15.31 29.34
CA SER A 133 17.07 15.25 30.25
C SER A 133 15.85 16.06 29.78
N GLU A 134 16.01 17.02 28.85
CA GLU A 134 14.93 17.90 28.39
C GLU A 134 14.57 17.67 26.91
N LEU A 135 13.56 16.81 26.67
CA LEU A 135 13.13 16.38 25.33
C LEU A 135 12.68 17.51 24.40
N SER A 136 12.08 18.58 24.94
CA SER A 136 11.58 19.70 24.13
C SER A 136 12.70 20.44 23.38
N LYS A 137 13.91 20.51 23.96
CA LYS A 137 15.08 21.11 23.31
C LYS A 137 15.61 20.26 22.16
N ILE A 138 15.51 18.93 22.28
CA ILE A 138 15.99 17.98 21.26
C ILE A 138 15.19 18.14 19.96
N SER A 139 13.87 18.35 20.06
CA SER A 139 13.02 18.52 18.88
C SER A 139 13.39 19.77 18.08
N ASP A 140 13.58 20.89 18.76
CA ASP A 140 14.07 22.15 18.20
C ASP A 140 15.47 22.03 17.59
N GLU A 141 16.37 21.33 18.29
CA GLU A 141 17.72 21.06 17.81
C GLU A 141 17.68 20.20 16.53
N TYR A 142 16.92 19.11 16.55
CA TYR A 142 16.83 18.19 15.42
C TYR A 142 16.22 18.89 14.21
N GLN A 143 15.12 19.61 14.39
CA GLN A 143 14.50 20.36 13.28
C GLN A 143 15.45 21.35 12.59
N ARG A 144 16.37 21.96 13.35
CA ARG A 144 17.37 22.91 12.82
C ARG A 144 18.68 22.24 12.37
N LEU A 145 18.87 20.95 12.62
CA LEU A 145 20.08 20.23 12.29
C LEU A 145 20.35 20.31 10.78
N ASP A 146 21.55 20.74 10.41
CA ASP A 146 22.00 20.57 9.04
C ASP A 146 22.60 19.17 8.84
N VAL A 147 21.75 18.24 8.43
CA VAL A 147 22.14 16.85 8.16
C VAL A 147 23.14 16.79 7.00
N ALA A 148 23.03 17.67 6.01
CA ALA A 148 23.94 17.71 4.86
C ALA A 148 25.36 18.15 5.23
N GLU A 149 25.53 18.96 6.29
CA GLU A 149 26.85 19.30 6.83
C GLU A 149 27.45 18.19 7.69
N ARG A 150 26.59 17.38 8.34
CA ARG A 150 27.01 16.27 9.21
C ARG A 150 27.32 15.00 8.45
N MET A 151 26.68 14.80 7.31
CA MET A 151 26.75 13.58 6.52
C MET A 151 26.88 13.90 5.04
N ASN A 152 27.75 13.18 4.34
CA ASN A 152 27.93 13.35 2.91
C ASN A 152 26.77 12.69 2.14
N LEU A 153 25.66 13.42 2.01
CA LEU A 153 24.43 12.95 1.36
C LEU A 153 24.65 12.63 -0.13
N ASP A 154 25.49 13.39 -0.82
CA ASP A 154 25.85 13.12 -2.21
C ASP A 154 26.55 11.76 -2.33
N ARG A 155 27.51 11.48 -1.42
CA ARG A 155 28.20 10.19 -1.42
C ARG A 155 27.26 9.02 -1.13
N LEU A 156 26.30 9.18 -0.20
CA LEU A 156 25.30 8.16 0.08
C LEU A 156 24.41 7.89 -1.15
N TYR A 157 24.01 8.95 -1.84
CA TYR A 157 23.23 8.86 -3.07
C TYR A 157 24.01 8.19 -4.20
N GLU A 158 25.26 8.60 -4.44
CA GLU A 158 26.14 8.03 -5.47
C GLU A 158 26.35 6.52 -5.28
N ILE A 159 26.76 6.10 -4.07
CA ILE A 159 26.99 4.68 -3.77
C ILE A 159 25.73 3.86 -4.05
N TYR A 160 24.57 4.38 -3.64
CA TYR A 160 23.30 3.71 -3.86
C TYR A 160 22.95 3.62 -5.35
N ILE A 161 23.01 4.74 -6.08
CA ILE A 161 22.65 4.79 -7.49
C ILE A 161 23.59 3.95 -8.34
N ASP A 162 24.89 3.91 -8.05
CA ASP A 162 25.85 3.06 -8.77
C ASP A 162 25.60 1.56 -8.50
N SER A 163 25.16 1.20 -7.30
CA SER A 163 24.70 -0.17 -7.00
C SER A 163 23.44 -0.51 -7.78
N LEU A 164 22.45 0.40 -7.81
CA LEU A 164 21.20 0.19 -8.51
C LEU A 164 21.39 0.12 -10.03
N LYS A 165 22.20 0.99 -10.63
CA LYS A 165 22.53 0.97 -12.07
C LYS A 165 23.08 -0.38 -12.52
N ARG A 166 23.98 -0.99 -11.73
CA ARG A 166 24.51 -2.33 -12.05
C ARG A 166 23.43 -3.42 -12.02
N LYS A 167 22.48 -3.32 -11.09
CA LYS A 167 21.32 -4.24 -11.06
C LYS A 167 20.37 -3.99 -12.23
N ASP A 168 20.08 -2.72 -12.52
CA ASP A 168 19.27 -2.28 -13.66
C ASP A 168 19.86 -2.79 -14.98
N GLU A 169 21.17 -2.64 -15.20
CA GLU A 169 21.87 -3.14 -16.38
C GLU A 169 21.80 -4.68 -16.49
N LYS A 170 21.99 -5.39 -15.38
CA LYS A 170 21.92 -6.87 -15.34
C LYS A 170 20.53 -7.40 -15.69
N ALA A 171 19.48 -6.77 -15.15
CA ALA A 171 18.10 -7.25 -15.29
C ALA A 171 17.31 -6.53 -16.39
N GLY A 172 17.87 -5.48 -17.00
CA GLY A 172 17.23 -4.62 -18.00
C GLY A 172 16.10 -3.77 -17.43
N PHE A 173 16.33 -3.09 -16.31
CA PHE A 173 15.41 -2.13 -15.68
C PHE A 173 15.97 -0.70 -15.79
N SER A 174 15.16 0.30 -15.46
CA SER A 174 15.54 1.73 -15.52
C SER A 174 15.22 2.50 -14.24
N CYS A 175 15.17 1.82 -13.09
CA CYS A 175 14.81 2.41 -11.81
C CYS A 175 15.76 3.55 -11.38
N ALA A 176 17.07 3.41 -11.57
CA ALA A 176 18.05 4.44 -11.26
C ALA A 176 17.85 5.70 -12.10
N GLU A 177 17.59 5.54 -13.40
CA GLU A 177 17.30 6.65 -14.31
C GLU A 177 16.00 7.35 -13.91
N TYR A 178 14.95 6.58 -13.60
CA TYR A 178 13.68 7.11 -13.14
C TYR A 178 13.82 7.92 -11.84
N ILE A 179 14.58 7.41 -10.86
CA ILE A 179 14.88 8.13 -9.62
C ILE A 179 15.59 9.45 -9.94
N GLY A 180 16.65 9.44 -10.76
CA GLY A 180 17.39 10.65 -11.12
C GLY A 180 16.51 11.74 -11.77
N LYS A 181 15.52 11.34 -12.58
CA LYS A 181 14.60 12.27 -13.26
C LYS A 181 13.50 12.83 -12.36
N ASN A 182 13.03 12.06 -11.38
CA ASN A 182 11.77 12.34 -10.67
C ASN A 182 11.93 12.61 -9.17
N LEU A 183 13.09 12.31 -8.55
CA LEU A 183 13.31 12.47 -7.10
C LEU A 183 12.95 13.86 -6.56
N ARG A 184 13.10 14.90 -7.39
CA ARG A 184 12.79 16.29 -7.03
C ARG A 184 11.31 16.64 -7.12
N LYS A 185 10.58 16.00 -8.04
CA LYS A 185 9.26 16.43 -8.49
C LYS A 185 8.12 15.75 -7.75
N GLU A 186 8.34 14.52 -7.30
CA GLU A 186 7.31 13.71 -6.67
C GLU A 186 7.90 12.73 -5.65
N ARG A 187 7.03 12.25 -4.75
CA ARG A 187 7.42 11.27 -3.72
C ARG A 187 7.66 9.91 -4.36
N LEU A 188 8.92 9.46 -4.36
CA LEU A 188 9.33 8.13 -4.86
C LEU A 188 9.44 7.06 -3.77
N PHE A 189 9.64 7.48 -2.52
CA PHE A 189 9.81 6.60 -1.36
C PHE A 189 8.86 7.01 -0.23
N LYS A 190 8.29 6.01 0.43
CA LYS A 190 7.51 6.18 1.66
C LYS A 190 8.39 6.00 2.89
N THR A 191 9.26 5.01 2.87
CA THR A 191 10.20 4.68 3.95
C THR A 191 11.57 4.36 3.34
N ALA A 192 12.56 4.06 4.19
CA ALA A 192 13.89 3.64 3.74
C ALA A 192 13.85 2.43 2.78
N THR A 193 12.84 1.56 2.89
CA THR A 193 12.66 0.37 2.05
C THR A 193 11.34 0.32 1.28
N GLY A 194 10.39 1.19 1.62
CA GLY A 194 9.06 1.25 1.01
C GLY A 194 8.99 2.23 -0.16
N LEU A 195 8.48 1.76 -1.30
CA LEU A 195 8.29 2.58 -2.49
C LEU A 195 6.97 3.35 -2.42
N ALA A 196 6.98 4.59 -2.91
CA ALA A 196 5.77 5.33 -3.19
C ALA A 196 5.23 4.97 -4.58
N ARG A 197 3.97 5.32 -4.85
CA ARG A 197 3.21 4.90 -6.03
C ARG A 197 3.97 5.09 -7.36
N PRO A 198 4.60 6.24 -7.67
CA PRO A 198 5.23 6.44 -8.98
C PRO A 198 6.34 5.43 -9.29
N LEU A 199 7.31 5.30 -8.38
CA LEU A 199 8.43 4.36 -8.52
C LEU A 199 7.98 2.90 -8.39
N TYR A 200 6.99 2.62 -7.54
CA TYR A 200 6.39 1.30 -7.42
C TYR A 200 5.76 0.83 -8.75
N LEU A 201 4.97 1.70 -9.39
CA LEU A 201 4.34 1.38 -10.67
C LEU A 201 5.35 1.30 -11.81
N HIS A 202 6.40 2.14 -11.80
CA HIS A 202 7.51 2.03 -12.74
C HIS A 202 8.17 0.63 -12.66
N LEU A 203 8.60 0.22 -11.46
CA LEU A 203 9.22 -1.08 -11.24
C LEU A 203 8.29 -2.25 -11.60
N ALA A 204 7.03 -2.18 -11.17
CA ALA A 204 6.05 -3.23 -11.46
C ALA A 204 5.76 -3.34 -12.96
N SER A 205 5.66 -2.22 -13.67
CA SER A 205 5.40 -2.20 -15.12
C SER A 205 6.55 -2.85 -15.89
N GLU A 206 7.80 -2.48 -15.61
CA GLU A 206 8.98 -3.09 -16.28
C GLU A 206 9.06 -4.60 -16.00
N LEU A 207 8.71 -5.04 -14.79
CA LEU A 207 8.65 -6.47 -14.46
C LEU A 207 7.50 -7.17 -15.20
N PHE A 208 6.34 -6.54 -15.31
CA PHE A 208 5.18 -7.11 -16.03
C PHE A 208 5.45 -7.22 -17.53
N GLU A 209 6.15 -6.25 -18.13
CA GLU A 209 6.61 -6.34 -19.52
C GLU A 209 7.54 -7.53 -19.73
N LYS A 210 8.48 -7.77 -18.81
CA LYS A 210 9.38 -8.93 -18.85
C LYS A 210 8.65 -10.26 -18.66
N LEU A 211 7.54 -10.25 -17.92
CA LEU A 211 6.61 -11.38 -17.80
C LEU A 211 5.69 -11.55 -19.02
N GLY A 212 5.86 -10.72 -20.07
CA GLY A 212 5.07 -10.80 -21.30
C GLY A 212 3.61 -10.36 -21.12
N VAL A 213 3.33 -9.53 -20.12
CA VAL A 213 1.99 -8.96 -19.91
C VAL A 213 1.71 -7.92 -21.00
N GLU A 214 0.52 -7.96 -21.59
CA GLU A 214 0.13 -7.02 -22.64
C GLU A 214 0.18 -5.56 -22.16
N ARG A 215 0.65 -4.67 -23.02
CA ARG A 215 0.82 -3.24 -22.68
C ARG A 215 -0.48 -2.59 -22.19
N ALA A 216 -1.61 -2.89 -22.83
CA ALA A 216 -2.91 -2.38 -22.44
C ALA A 216 -3.32 -2.82 -21.02
N LEU A 217 -2.97 -4.05 -20.63
CA LEU A 217 -3.20 -4.56 -19.29
C LEU A 217 -2.31 -3.84 -18.26
N ILE A 218 -1.03 -3.61 -18.56
CA ILE A 218 -0.11 -2.87 -17.69
C ILE A 218 -0.59 -1.42 -17.46
N GLU A 219 -1.05 -0.76 -18.52
CA GLU A 219 -1.58 0.61 -18.45
C GLU A 219 -2.85 0.65 -17.58
N ARG A 220 -3.74 -0.34 -17.72
CA ARG A 220 -4.93 -0.49 -16.87
C ARG A 220 -4.58 -0.73 -15.41
N VAL A 221 -3.61 -1.61 -15.12
CA VAL A 221 -3.14 -1.85 -13.74
C VAL A 221 -2.58 -0.55 -13.15
N SER A 222 -1.80 0.19 -13.94
CA SER A 222 -1.19 1.45 -13.51
C SER A 222 -2.23 2.55 -13.26
N SER A 223 -3.29 2.63 -14.07
CA SER A 223 -4.39 3.58 -13.83
C SER A 223 -5.24 3.20 -12.62
N ASN A 224 -5.38 1.90 -12.34
CA ASN A 224 -6.29 1.39 -11.31
C ASN A 224 -5.64 1.18 -9.94
N CYS A 225 -4.31 1.08 -9.89
CA CYS A 225 -3.56 0.99 -8.64
C CYS A 225 -3.57 2.35 -7.92
N TRP A 226 -4.66 2.59 -7.19
CA TRP A 226 -4.91 3.82 -6.43
C TRP A 226 -4.07 3.92 -5.15
N SER A 227 -3.69 2.78 -4.58
CA SER A 227 -2.69 2.71 -3.53
C SER A 227 -1.92 1.39 -3.66
N PRO A 228 -0.58 1.40 -3.61
CA PRO A 228 0.17 0.15 -3.53
C PRO A 228 -0.28 -0.66 -2.30
N PRO A 229 -0.29 -2.01 -2.36
CA PRO A 229 -0.77 -2.89 -1.28
C PRO A 229 0.02 -2.79 0.05
N VAL A 230 1.02 -1.91 0.14
CA VAL A 230 1.97 -1.78 1.24
C VAL A 230 1.80 -0.46 1.97
N ALA A 231 1.66 -0.64 3.28
CA ALA A 231 2.00 0.26 4.37
C ALA A 231 1.48 1.70 4.18
N HIS A 232 0.44 2.01 4.95
CA HIS A 232 -0.06 3.36 5.21
C HIS A 232 0.92 4.16 6.08
N ILE A 233 2.23 3.99 5.91
CA ILE A 233 3.22 4.74 6.67
C ILE A 233 4.22 5.43 5.76
N GLU A 234 4.58 6.64 6.13
CA GLU A 234 5.59 7.46 5.52
C GLU A 234 6.55 7.91 6.62
N SER A 235 7.83 7.57 6.48
CA SER A 235 8.88 8.08 7.36
C SER A 235 9.14 9.55 7.02
N PRO A 236 9.07 10.47 7.99
CA PRO A 236 9.36 11.88 7.72
C PRO A 236 10.77 12.07 7.15
N ILE A 237 10.89 12.83 6.05
CA ILE A 237 12.20 13.21 5.51
C ILE A 237 12.66 14.46 6.24
N HIS A 238 13.89 14.44 6.73
CA HIS A 238 14.46 15.57 7.46
C HIS A 238 14.49 16.84 6.57
N PRO A 239 14.08 18.03 7.05
CA PRO A 239 14.04 19.25 6.25
C PRO A 239 15.38 19.61 5.56
N SER A 240 16.51 19.44 6.24
CA SER A 240 17.85 19.60 5.62
C SER A 240 18.08 18.64 4.45
N VAL A 241 17.68 17.36 4.56
CA VAL A 241 17.80 16.38 3.47
C VAL A 241 16.90 16.75 2.28
N ALA A 242 15.65 17.15 2.55
CA ALA A 242 14.72 17.59 1.51
C ALA A 242 15.25 18.82 0.76
N ARG A 243 15.85 19.80 1.47
CA ARG A 243 16.51 20.97 0.87
C ARG A 243 17.73 20.59 0.04
N HIS A 244 18.60 19.70 0.56
CA HIS A 244 19.80 19.23 -0.14
C HIS A 244 19.46 18.64 -1.52
N PHE A 245 18.48 17.73 -1.55
CA PHE A 245 18.06 17.10 -2.81
C PHE A 245 17.11 17.94 -3.66
N LYS A 246 16.67 19.11 -3.17
CA LYS A 246 15.71 20.02 -3.84
C LYS A 246 14.39 19.32 -4.15
N MET A 247 13.75 18.76 -3.12
CA MET A 247 12.46 18.07 -3.24
C MET A 247 11.32 19.09 -3.19
N ASP A 248 10.80 19.47 -4.38
CA ASP A 248 9.84 20.57 -4.56
C ASP A 248 8.45 20.27 -3.98
N PHE A 249 8.14 18.99 -3.76
CA PHE A 249 6.86 18.53 -3.21
C PHE A 249 6.81 18.50 -1.68
N LEU A 250 7.90 18.89 -1.00
CA LEU A 250 7.99 18.93 0.47
C LEU A 250 8.18 20.36 0.97
N ASN A 251 7.48 20.66 2.07
CA ASN A 251 7.55 21.91 2.82
C ASN A 251 7.29 21.64 4.31
N GLU A 252 7.31 22.68 5.14
CA GLU A 252 7.14 22.54 6.60
C GLU A 252 5.75 22.01 7.01
N ASP A 253 4.73 22.26 6.18
CA ASP A 253 3.35 21.79 6.39
C ASP A 253 3.11 20.37 5.85
N SER A 254 4.14 19.75 5.24
CA SER A 254 4.01 18.40 4.68
C SER A 254 3.72 17.39 5.77
N ARG A 255 2.64 16.63 5.56
CA ARG A 255 2.17 15.61 6.51
C ARG A 255 2.45 14.20 6.01
N TYR A 256 2.93 13.38 6.92
CA TYR A 256 3.36 12.00 6.72
C TYR A 256 2.37 11.06 7.40
N LEU A 257 1.94 10.02 6.68
CA LEU A 257 1.00 9.03 7.20
C LEU A 257 1.69 8.12 8.25
N TYR A 258 1.03 7.87 9.38
CA TYR A 258 1.51 6.99 10.45
C TYR A 258 0.69 5.69 10.51
N PHE A 259 1.14 4.67 11.24
CA PHE A 259 0.52 3.34 11.31
C PHE A 259 -0.98 3.36 11.64
N THR A 260 -1.45 4.31 12.44
CA THR A 260 -2.86 4.48 12.81
C THR A 260 -3.70 5.24 11.76
N GLY A 261 -3.09 5.60 10.62
CA GLY A 261 -3.66 6.44 9.58
C GLY A 261 -3.63 7.95 9.89
N GLU A 262 -3.05 8.36 11.02
CA GLU A 262 -2.85 9.77 11.37
C GLU A 262 -1.81 10.42 10.45
N ARG A 263 -2.05 11.67 10.00
CA ARG A 263 -1.14 12.43 9.13
C ARG A 263 -0.41 13.54 9.88
N MET A 264 0.87 13.35 10.17
CA MET A 264 1.65 14.21 11.07
C MET A 264 2.67 15.06 10.33
N THR A 265 2.89 16.31 10.75
CA THR A 265 4.07 17.06 10.27
C THR A 265 5.36 16.42 10.77
N PHE A 266 6.50 16.79 10.17
CA PHE A 266 7.81 16.34 10.66
C PHE A 266 7.98 16.62 12.16
N ARG A 267 7.62 17.84 12.60
CA ARG A 267 7.72 18.26 14.00
C ARG A 267 6.83 17.45 14.93
N GLU A 268 5.55 17.28 14.56
CA GLU A 268 4.61 16.50 15.36
C GLU A 268 5.06 15.03 15.51
N TYR A 269 5.64 14.43 14.45
CA TYR A 269 6.20 13.08 14.50
C TYR A 269 7.41 13.01 15.45
N VAL A 270 8.37 13.93 15.33
CA VAL A 270 9.58 13.96 16.19
C VAL A 270 9.21 14.17 17.65
N ASP A 271 8.26 15.06 17.95
CA ASP A 271 7.78 15.28 19.32
C ASP A 271 7.16 14.02 19.92
N ARG A 272 6.35 13.28 19.13
CA ARG A 272 5.79 11.99 19.57
C ARG A 272 6.87 10.92 19.75
N TYR A 273 7.82 10.84 18.82
CA TYR A 273 8.95 9.91 18.89
C TYR A 273 9.74 10.11 20.18
N LEU A 274 10.17 11.35 20.46
CA LEU A 274 10.97 11.69 21.64
C LEU A 274 10.28 11.34 22.97
N LYS A 275 8.96 11.52 23.04
CA LYS A 275 8.16 11.22 24.24
C LYS A 275 7.72 9.76 24.31
N TYR A 276 8.00 8.96 23.28
CA TYR A 276 7.44 7.62 23.09
C TYR A 276 5.91 7.61 23.19
N GLU A 277 5.27 8.62 22.58
CA GLU A 277 3.83 8.79 22.55
C GLU A 277 3.23 8.22 21.26
N TYR A 278 2.16 7.45 21.40
CA TYR A 278 1.38 6.93 20.29
C TYR A 278 -0.09 6.79 20.70
N ASN A 279 -0.98 6.79 19.71
CA ASN A 279 -2.41 6.68 19.96
C ASN A 279 -2.80 5.22 20.24
N ASP A 280 -2.57 4.76 21.47
CA ASP A 280 -2.85 3.38 21.87
C ASP A 280 -4.30 2.94 21.58
N PRO A 281 -5.34 3.76 21.85
CA PRO A 281 -6.69 3.43 21.45
C PRO A 281 -6.85 3.19 19.94
N LEU A 282 -6.24 4.01 19.07
CA LEU A 282 -6.25 3.74 17.63
C LEU A 282 -5.47 2.47 17.28
N PHE A 283 -4.30 2.22 17.85
CA PHE A 283 -3.58 0.96 17.60
C PHE A 283 -4.45 -0.25 17.95
N ARG A 284 -5.11 -0.20 19.10
CA ARG A 284 -6.01 -1.24 19.56
C ARG A 284 -7.24 -1.39 18.66
N GLY A 285 -7.75 -0.28 18.15
CA GLY A 285 -8.85 -0.24 17.20
C GLY A 285 -8.50 -0.79 15.82
N MET A 286 -7.28 -0.55 15.35
CA MET A 286 -6.86 -0.86 13.98
C MET A 286 -6.25 -2.26 13.86
N TYR A 287 -5.42 -2.66 14.81
CA TYR A 287 -4.63 -3.91 14.74
C TYR A 287 -5.14 -5.02 15.66
N GLY A 288 -6.06 -4.70 16.58
CA GLY A 288 -6.67 -5.65 17.51
C GLY A 288 -6.38 -5.29 18.96
N GLY A 289 -6.85 -6.08 19.91
CA GLY A 289 -6.59 -5.84 21.33
C GLY A 289 -6.77 -7.08 22.17
N ASP A 290 -6.82 -6.91 23.49
CA ASP A 290 -6.99 -7.99 24.45
C ASP A 290 -8.47 -8.48 24.49
N TRP A 291 -9.03 -8.78 23.32
CA TRP A 291 -10.39 -9.29 23.15
C TRP A 291 -10.54 -10.11 21.87
N ASP A 292 -11.50 -11.03 21.86
CA ASP A 292 -11.88 -11.77 20.66
C ASP A 292 -12.63 -10.87 19.66
N SER A 293 -11.94 -10.44 18.61
CA SER A 293 -12.48 -9.54 17.57
C SER A 293 -13.61 -10.17 16.72
N SER A 294 -13.76 -11.50 16.75
CA SER A 294 -14.84 -12.21 16.05
C SER A 294 -16.17 -12.15 16.80
N SER A 295 -16.13 -11.97 18.13
CA SER A 295 -17.31 -11.83 18.97
C SER A 295 -18.01 -10.48 18.80
N LYS A 296 -19.32 -10.44 19.09
CA LYS A 296 -20.10 -9.18 19.09
C LYS A 296 -19.52 -8.17 20.11
N SER A 297 -19.15 -8.63 21.29
CA SER A 297 -18.56 -7.79 22.34
C SER A 297 -17.18 -7.26 21.94
N GLY A 298 -16.36 -8.07 21.29
CA GLY A 298 -15.07 -7.64 20.74
C GLY A 298 -15.21 -6.58 19.64
N ARG A 299 -16.18 -6.73 18.73
CA ARG A 299 -16.51 -5.66 17.76
C ARG A 299 -16.92 -4.36 18.45
N GLN A 300 -17.74 -4.42 19.50
CA GLN A 300 -18.14 -3.23 20.27
C GLN A 300 -16.92 -2.54 20.91
N ARG A 301 -15.98 -3.32 21.48
CA ARG A 301 -14.74 -2.80 22.05
C ARG A 301 -13.85 -2.17 20.98
N ARG A 302 -13.69 -2.81 19.82
CA ARG A 302 -12.94 -2.27 18.68
C ARG A 302 -13.49 -0.91 18.24
N ILE A 303 -14.81 -0.81 18.06
CA ILE A 303 -15.49 0.45 17.72
C ILE A 303 -15.23 1.53 18.78
N ALA A 304 -15.34 1.18 20.06
CA ALA A 304 -15.09 2.14 21.15
C ALA A 304 -13.64 2.66 21.12
N GLN A 305 -12.66 1.78 20.90
CA GLN A 305 -11.25 2.15 20.84
C GLN A 305 -10.94 3.05 19.64
N ILE A 306 -11.49 2.75 18.46
CA ILE A 306 -11.37 3.64 17.29
C ILE A 306 -11.98 5.01 17.59
N ARG A 307 -13.19 5.06 18.19
CA ARG A 307 -13.84 6.34 18.53
C ARG A 307 -13.04 7.17 19.51
N ILE A 308 -12.55 6.55 20.60
CA ILE A 308 -11.70 7.22 21.60
C ILE A 308 -10.45 7.76 20.91
N GLY A 309 -9.79 6.93 20.10
CA GLY A 309 -8.55 7.30 19.43
C GLY A 309 -8.73 8.42 18.39
N VAL A 310 -9.83 8.43 17.63
CA VAL A 310 -10.16 9.53 16.71
C VAL A 310 -10.48 10.81 17.48
N GLN A 311 -11.19 10.73 18.61
CA GLN A 311 -11.57 11.89 19.41
C GLN A 311 -10.40 12.50 20.20
N SER A 312 -9.46 11.67 20.66
CA SER A 312 -8.29 12.12 21.41
C SER A 312 -7.15 12.63 20.51
N SER A 313 -7.20 12.32 19.21
CA SER A 313 -6.17 12.79 18.28
C SER A 313 -6.44 14.21 17.81
N SER A 314 -5.42 15.05 17.91
CA SER A 314 -5.37 16.34 17.20
C SER A 314 -5.16 16.17 15.69
N VAL A 315 -4.87 14.95 15.22
CA VAL A 315 -4.52 14.63 13.84
C VAL A 315 -5.59 13.71 13.24
N PRO A 316 -6.19 14.07 12.10
CA PRO A 316 -7.22 13.24 11.48
C PRO A 316 -6.63 11.93 10.92
N SER A 317 -7.41 10.84 11.04
CA SER A 317 -7.14 9.55 10.39
C SER A 317 -8.32 9.15 9.49
N ALA A 318 -8.08 9.19 8.18
CA ALA A 318 -9.07 8.78 7.18
C ALA A 318 -9.32 7.26 7.26
N TRP A 319 -8.24 6.49 7.45
CA TRP A 319 -8.31 5.04 7.56
C TRP A 319 -9.10 4.59 8.80
N ALA A 320 -8.85 5.21 9.96
CA ALA A 320 -9.63 4.90 11.16
C ALA A 320 -11.12 5.25 10.99
N SER A 321 -11.43 6.37 10.31
CA SER A 321 -12.80 6.76 9.99
C SER A 321 -13.49 5.77 9.04
N TYR A 322 -12.77 5.27 8.04
CA TYR A 322 -13.24 4.23 7.13
C TYR A 322 -13.50 2.91 7.85
N GLU A 323 -12.57 2.44 8.70
CA GLU A 323 -12.73 1.22 9.49
C GLU A 323 -13.91 1.34 10.45
N LEU A 324 -14.07 2.50 11.08
CA LEU A 324 -15.22 2.79 11.93
C LEU A 324 -16.54 2.71 11.16
N ALA A 325 -16.61 3.30 9.96
CA ALA A 325 -17.80 3.21 9.11
C ALA A 325 -18.16 1.76 8.76
N SER A 326 -17.17 0.96 8.35
CA SER A 326 -17.35 -0.45 8.02
C SER A 326 -17.89 -1.25 9.21
N LEU A 327 -17.33 -1.03 10.40
CA LEU A 327 -17.75 -1.74 11.62
C LEU A 327 -19.16 -1.33 12.08
N LEU A 328 -19.48 -0.04 11.99
CA LEU A 328 -20.80 0.48 12.35
C LEU A 328 -21.89 -0.03 11.39
N LEU A 329 -21.62 -0.10 10.08
CA LEU A 329 -22.51 -0.74 9.12
C LEU A 329 -22.79 -2.20 9.48
N ALA A 330 -21.77 -2.97 9.83
CA ALA A 330 -21.91 -4.36 10.25
C ALA A 330 -22.72 -4.54 11.56
N GLN A 331 -22.83 -3.49 12.38
CA GLN A 331 -23.69 -3.46 13.57
C GLN A 331 -25.10 -2.92 13.31
N GLY A 332 -25.37 -2.40 12.10
CA GLY A 332 -26.64 -1.75 11.78
C GLY A 332 -26.75 -0.31 12.28
N GLU A 333 -25.65 0.29 12.77
CA GLU A 333 -25.58 1.68 13.24
C GLU A 333 -25.43 2.65 12.06
N LYS A 334 -26.44 2.66 11.18
CA LYS A 334 -26.37 3.25 9.83
C LYS A 334 -26.02 4.74 9.81
N SER A 335 -26.58 5.53 10.75
CA SER A 335 -26.35 6.99 10.83
C SER A 335 -24.91 7.30 11.24
N LEU A 336 -24.40 6.62 12.27
CA LEU A 336 -23.01 6.83 12.73
C LEU A 336 -22.00 6.36 11.68
N ALA A 337 -22.33 5.30 10.94
CA ALA A 337 -21.52 4.86 9.82
C ALA A 337 -21.42 5.93 8.73
N LEU A 338 -22.53 6.63 8.44
CA LEU A 338 -22.59 7.69 7.44
C LEU A 338 -21.65 8.85 7.79
N ASP A 339 -21.70 9.32 9.04
CA ASP A 339 -20.79 10.37 9.54
C ASP A 339 -19.32 9.95 9.40
N SER A 340 -19.02 8.70 9.75
CA SER A 340 -17.65 8.16 9.69
C SER A 340 -17.14 8.02 8.25
N ALA A 341 -18.00 7.57 7.32
CA ALA A 341 -17.66 7.46 5.90
C ALA A 341 -17.46 8.84 5.25
N HIS A 342 -18.29 9.82 5.61
CA HIS A 342 -18.09 11.22 5.20
C HIS A 342 -16.76 11.75 5.70
N ASN A 343 -16.39 11.49 6.95
CA ASN A 343 -15.12 11.96 7.50
C ASN A 343 -13.92 11.35 6.76
N ALA A 344 -13.95 10.04 6.45
CA ALA A 344 -12.89 9.37 5.69
C ALA A 344 -12.66 10.04 4.33
N LEU A 345 -13.74 10.24 3.56
CA LEU A 345 -13.65 10.88 2.24
C LEU A 345 -13.28 12.37 2.34
N ARG A 346 -13.74 13.08 3.38
CA ARG A 346 -13.35 14.49 3.60
C ARG A 346 -11.85 14.65 3.84
N ILE A 347 -11.23 13.71 4.56
CA ILE A 347 -9.80 13.73 4.85
C ILE A 347 -8.98 13.33 3.61
N GLU A 348 -9.43 12.31 2.86
CA GLU A 348 -8.79 11.88 1.61
C GLU A 348 -9.79 11.82 0.45
N PRO A 349 -10.09 12.97 -0.21
CA PRO A 349 -11.18 13.08 -1.20
C PRO A 349 -10.94 12.32 -2.50
N THR A 350 -9.68 12.00 -2.78
CA THR A 350 -9.29 11.25 -3.98
C THR A 350 -9.35 9.74 -3.75
N ASN A 351 -9.51 9.25 -2.52
CA ASN A 351 -9.48 7.82 -2.23
C ASN A 351 -10.77 7.12 -2.67
N VAL A 352 -10.69 6.32 -3.74
CA VAL A 352 -11.83 5.60 -4.32
C VAL A 352 -12.50 4.64 -3.33
N HIS A 353 -11.73 3.97 -2.47
CA HIS A 353 -12.30 3.06 -1.46
C HIS A 353 -13.17 3.81 -0.44
N TYR A 354 -12.77 5.02 -0.06
CA TYR A 354 -13.55 5.85 0.88
C TYR A 354 -14.81 6.40 0.21
N ARG A 355 -14.73 6.73 -1.09
CA ARG A 355 -15.90 7.10 -1.90
C ARG A 355 -16.91 5.95 -2.01
N VAL A 356 -16.43 4.74 -2.29
CA VAL A 356 -17.24 3.51 -2.35
C VAL A 356 -17.88 3.19 -0.99
N MET A 357 -17.12 3.32 0.10
CA MET A 357 -17.66 3.14 1.46
C MET A 357 -18.81 4.11 1.72
N LEU A 358 -18.64 5.39 1.37
CA LEU A 358 -19.69 6.38 1.53
C LEU A 358 -20.91 6.05 0.65
N ALA A 359 -20.71 5.67 -0.61
CA ALA A 359 -21.81 5.29 -1.51
C ALA A 359 -22.62 4.09 -0.97
N ASN A 360 -21.95 3.02 -0.53
CA ASN A 360 -22.59 1.88 0.10
C ASN A 360 -23.36 2.29 1.37
N THR A 361 -22.75 3.16 2.19
CA THR A 361 -23.36 3.65 3.43
C THR A 361 -24.62 4.49 3.14
N LEU A 362 -24.57 5.37 2.14
CA LEU A 362 -25.71 6.16 1.67
C LEU A 362 -26.86 5.24 1.22
N CYS A 363 -26.55 4.21 0.43
CA CYS A 363 -27.54 3.22 -0.03
C CYS A 363 -28.24 2.51 1.15
N VAL A 364 -27.47 2.06 2.15
CA VAL A 364 -28.01 1.40 3.35
C VAL A 364 -28.89 2.35 4.20
N ASN A 365 -28.62 3.65 4.14
CA ASN A 365 -29.39 4.73 4.75
C ASN A 365 -30.58 5.22 3.89
N ALA A 366 -30.97 4.46 2.85
CA ALA A 366 -32.05 4.83 1.92
C ALA A 366 -31.81 6.17 1.18
N GLN A 367 -30.55 6.58 1.03
CA GLN A 367 -30.12 7.74 0.26
C GLN A 367 -29.49 7.33 -1.08
N ALA A 368 -30.16 6.46 -1.82
CA ALA A 368 -29.62 5.88 -3.05
C ALA A 368 -29.29 6.93 -4.12
N GLU A 369 -30.09 8.00 -4.26
CA GLU A 369 -29.80 9.07 -5.23
C GLU A 369 -28.49 9.80 -4.91
N ASN A 370 -28.19 10.04 -3.63
CA ASN A 370 -26.90 10.61 -3.22
C ASN A 370 -25.75 9.65 -3.53
N ALA A 371 -25.95 8.34 -3.34
CA ALA A 371 -24.96 7.32 -3.70
C ALA A 371 -24.70 7.31 -5.21
N LEU A 372 -25.74 7.37 -6.04
CA LEU A 372 -25.62 7.42 -7.50
C LEU A 372 -24.86 8.67 -7.96
N ALA A 373 -25.18 9.84 -7.40
CA ALA A 373 -24.48 11.09 -7.72
C ALA A 373 -22.99 10.99 -7.37
N LEU A 374 -22.67 10.48 -6.17
CA LEU A 374 -21.30 10.32 -5.70
C LEU A 374 -20.48 9.34 -6.56
N LEU A 375 -21.10 8.25 -7.00
CA LEU A 375 -20.47 7.24 -7.86
C LEU A 375 -20.26 7.77 -9.29
N ARG A 376 -21.25 8.48 -9.86
CA ARG A 376 -21.13 9.10 -11.18
C ARG A 376 -20.02 10.15 -11.21
N GLU A 377 -19.89 10.97 -10.16
CA GLU A 377 -18.77 11.90 -10.02
C GLU A 377 -17.42 11.17 -9.95
N GLY A 378 -17.34 10.08 -9.17
CA GLY A 378 -16.14 9.25 -9.08
C GLY A 378 -15.78 8.60 -10.42
N ILE A 379 -16.76 8.10 -11.16
CA ILE A 379 -16.58 7.52 -12.50
C ILE A 379 -16.12 8.57 -13.50
N GLY A 380 -16.64 9.80 -13.41
CA GLY A 380 -16.18 10.90 -14.26
C GLY A 380 -14.70 11.22 -14.06
N GLN A 381 -14.17 11.04 -12.83
CA GLN A 381 -12.76 11.24 -12.52
C GLN A 381 -11.91 10.00 -12.82
N TRP A 382 -12.45 8.80 -12.55
CA TRP A 382 -11.74 7.52 -12.64
C TRP A 382 -12.57 6.47 -13.38
N PRO A 383 -12.79 6.65 -14.70
CA PRO A 383 -13.66 5.77 -15.46
C PRO A 383 -13.12 4.34 -15.58
N GLY A 384 -11.80 4.16 -15.43
CA GLY A 384 -11.14 2.86 -15.48
C GLY A 384 -11.24 2.03 -14.20
N VAL A 385 -11.87 2.50 -13.12
CA VAL A 385 -11.93 1.75 -11.85
C VAL A 385 -13.19 0.88 -11.78
N ALA A 386 -13.03 -0.43 -11.99
CA ALA A 386 -14.13 -1.41 -12.00
C ALA A 386 -14.97 -1.39 -10.72
N LEU A 387 -14.34 -1.14 -9.56
CA LEU A 387 -15.02 -1.09 -8.27
C LEU A 387 -16.13 -0.02 -8.22
N LEU A 388 -15.94 1.13 -8.86
CA LEU A 388 -16.96 2.20 -8.90
C LEU A 388 -18.18 1.75 -9.72
N TRP A 389 -17.95 1.10 -10.85
CA TRP A 389 -19.00 0.55 -11.72
C TRP A 389 -19.76 -0.60 -11.06
N HIS A 390 -19.05 -1.51 -10.36
CA HIS A 390 -19.67 -2.60 -9.61
C HIS A 390 -20.59 -2.07 -8.51
N VAL A 391 -20.13 -1.07 -7.75
CA VAL A 391 -20.93 -0.46 -6.69
C VAL A 391 -22.11 0.31 -7.27
N LEU A 392 -21.94 0.99 -8.40
CA LEU A 392 -23.04 1.63 -9.14
C LEU A 392 -24.10 0.60 -9.54
N ALA A 393 -23.69 -0.54 -10.08
CA ALA A 393 -24.61 -1.63 -10.43
C ALA A 393 -25.38 -2.16 -9.21
N ASN A 394 -24.71 -2.32 -8.06
CA ASN A 394 -25.35 -2.75 -6.82
C ASN A 394 -26.39 -1.74 -6.33
N VAL A 395 -26.07 -0.44 -6.36
CA VAL A 395 -27.00 0.63 -5.95
C VAL A 395 -28.20 0.68 -6.91
N LEU A 396 -27.99 0.65 -8.23
CA LEU A 396 -29.06 0.65 -9.23
C LEU A 396 -30.00 -0.55 -9.08
N LYS A 397 -29.44 -1.75 -8.86
CA LYS A 397 -30.19 -2.96 -8.58
C LYS A 397 -31.05 -2.82 -7.31
N SER A 398 -30.51 -2.20 -6.26
CA SER A 398 -31.23 -2.01 -4.99
C SER A 398 -32.47 -1.11 -5.10
N ILE A 399 -32.49 -0.21 -6.09
CA ILE A 399 -33.62 0.69 -6.35
C ILE A 399 -34.50 0.24 -7.54
N GLY A 400 -34.28 -0.98 -8.06
CA GLY A 400 -35.10 -1.57 -9.12
C GLY A 400 -34.77 -1.10 -10.54
N GLN A 401 -33.67 -0.36 -10.75
CA GLN A 401 -33.22 0.07 -12.08
C GLN A 401 -32.38 -1.04 -12.75
N GLN A 402 -33.04 -2.17 -13.05
CA GLN A 402 -32.38 -3.40 -13.48
C GLN A 402 -31.55 -3.25 -14.77
N ASP A 403 -32.08 -2.57 -15.79
CA ASP A 403 -31.38 -2.41 -17.08
C ASP A 403 -30.08 -1.60 -16.92
N GLN A 404 -30.13 -0.51 -16.15
CA GLN A 404 -28.94 0.29 -15.87
C GLN A 404 -27.94 -0.46 -14.98
N ALA A 405 -28.42 -1.29 -14.04
CA ALA A 405 -27.57 -2.12 -13.22
C ALA A 405 -26.77 -3.13 -14.06
N VAL A 406 -27.41 -3.77 -15.03
CA VAL A 406 -26.75 -4.69 -15.97
C VAL A 406 -25.70 -3.95 -16.80
N GLN A 407 -26.01 -2.75 -17.29
CA GLN A 407 -25.04 -1.92 -18.05
C GLN A 407 -23.81 -1.56 -17.20
N ALA A 408 -24.01 -1.09 -15.97
CA ALA A 408 -22.92 -0.75 -15.07
C ALA A 408 -22.08 -2.00 -14.70
N ALA A 409 -22.73 -3.15 -14.47
CA ALA A 409 -22.03 -4.39 -14.19
C ALA A 409 -21.24 -4.91 -15.41
N ALA A 410 -21.77 -4.74 -16.63
CA ALA A 410 -21.07 -5.05 -17.86
C ALA A 410 -19.81 -4.17 -18.03
N LYS A 411 -19.89 -2.87 -17.72
CA LYS A 411 -18.71 -1.99 -17.70
C LYS A 411 -17.69 -2.41 -16.64
N ALA A 412 -18.12 -2.81 -15.45
CA ALA A 412 -17.21 -3.34 -14.43
C ALA A 412 -16.49 -4.62 -14.93
N TYR A 413 -17.21 -5.49 -15.64
CA TYR A 413 -16.67 -6.74 -16.19
C TYR A 413 -15.73 -6.52 -17.38
N GLU A 414 -16.03 -5.53 -18.23
CA GLU A 414 -15.16 -5.10 -19.33
C GLU A 414 -13.78 -4.65 -18.79
N ILE A 415 -13.77 -3.95 -17.66
CA ILE A 415 -12.55 -3.44 -17.02
C ILE A 415 -11.80 -4.56 -16.29
N GLU A 416 -12.50 -5.35 -15.45
CA GLU A 416 -11.93 -6.46 -14.69
C GLU A 416 -12.70 -7.77 -14.96
N PRO A 417 -12.34 -8.49 -16.05
CA PRO A 417 -12.90 -9.80 -16.33
C PRO A 417 -12.58 -10.78 -15.20
N HIS A 418 -13.47 -11.74 -14.97
CA HIS A 418 -13.32 -12.80 -13.97
C HIS A 418 -13.21 -12.35 -12.51
N ASN A 419 -13.55 -11.10 -12.20
CA ASN A 419 -13.70 -10.66 -10.82
C ASN A 419 -14.81 -11.48 -10.13
N LYS A 420 -14.42 -12.37 -9.20
CA LYS A 420 -15.33 -13.31 -8.53
C LYS A 420 -16.46 -12.62 -7.78
N ALA A 421 -16.20 -11.46 -7.17
CA ALA A 421 -17.22 -10.72 -6.43
C ALA A 421 -18.27 -10.13 -7.40
N LEU A 422 -17.83 -9.56 -8.52
CA LEU A 422 -18.72 -9.06 -9.56
C LEU A 422 -19.59 -10.19 -10.14
N LEU A 423 -19.00 -11.33 -10.50
CA LEU A 423 -19.72 -12.48 -11.06
C LEU A 423 -20.71 -13.10 -10.06
N ARG A 424 -20.40 -13.08 -8.76
CA ARG A 424 -21.34 -13.51 -7.72
C ARG A 424 -22.55 -12.58 -7.63
N ASP A 425 -22.31 -11.26 -7.69
CA ASP A 425 -23.37 -10.26 -7.48
C ASP A 425 -24.23 -10.05 -8.75
N HIS A 426 -23.63 -10.25 -9.93
CA HIS A 426 -24.21 -10.02 -11.26
C HIS A 426 -23.83 -11.14 -12.26
N PRO A 427 -24.29 -12.39 -12.09
CA PRO A 427 -23.85 -13.52 -12.92
C PRO A 427 -24.17 -13.37 -14.42
N ALA A 428 -25.22 -12.63 -14.76
CA ALA A 428 -25.67 -12.43 -16.14
C ALA A 428 -24.64 -11.69 -17.03
N VAL A 429 -23.67 -10.97 -16.45
CA VAL A 429 -22.67 -10.23 -17.25
C VAL A 429 -21.64 -11.13 -17.93
N ALA A 430 -21.53 -12.38 -17.50
CA ALA A 430 -20.69 -13.39 -18.16
C ALA A 430 -21.37 -14.04 -19.37
N GLU A 431 -22.67 -13.79 -19.60
CA GLU A 431 -23.39 -14.38 -20.72
C GLU A 431 -23.12 -13.63 -22.04
N PRO A 432 -22.91 -14.33 -23.18
CA PRO A 432 -22.46 -13.74 -24.45
C PRO A 432 -23.33 -12.65 -25.12
N GLY A 433 -24.38 -12.10 -24.50
CA GLY A 433 -25.23 -11.05 -25.09
C GLY A 433 -25.28 -9.73 -24.31
N HIS A 434 -24.75 -9.68 -23.08
CA HIS A 434 -24.89 -8.48 -22.23
C HIS A 434 -23.75 -7.45 -22.43
N LEU A 435 -22.66 -7.85 -23.08
CA LEU A 435 -21.55 -6.95 -23.43
C LEU A 435 -21.85 -6.04 -24.63
N GLU A 436 -22.74 -6.46 -25.54
CA GLU A 436 -23.15 -5.67 -26.71
C GLU A 436 -23.98 -4.42 -26.33
N ILE A 437 -24.71 -4.47 -25.21
CA ILE A 437 -25.53 -3.36 -24.70
C ILE A 437 -24.65 -2.20 -24.19
N ALA A 438 -23.44 -2.49 -23.70
CA ALA A 438 -22.51 -1.49 -23.17
C ALA A 438 -21.83 -0.63 -24.27
N ALA A 439 -21.87 -1.07 -25.53
CA ALA A 439 -21.25 -0.38 -26.67
C ALA A 439 -22.18 0.66 -27.34
N GLN A 440 -23.48 0.68 -27.03
CA GLN A 440 -24.47 1.49 -27.74
C GLN A 440 -24.63 2.94 -27.24
N TYR A 441 -23.91 3.36 -26.20
CA TYR A 441 -24.11 4.66 -25.55
C TYR A 441 -22.82 5.48 -25.35
N HIS A 442 -21.83 5.32 -26.25
CA HIS A 442 -20.65 6.19 -26.30
C HIS A 442 -20.96 7.58 -26.85
#